data_AF-A0A2L2Z3P9-F1
#
_entry.id   AF-A0A2L2Z3P9-F1
#
_cell.length_a   1.000
_cell.length_b   1.000
_cell.length_c   1.000
_cell.angle_alpha   90.00
_cell.angle_beta   90.00
_cell.angle_gamma   90.00
#
_symmetry.space_group_name_H-M   'P 1'
#
loop_
_entity.id
_entity.type
_entity.pdbx_description
1 polymer ?
#
loop_
_entity_poly.entity_id
_entity_poly.type
_entity_poly.pdbx_seq_one_letter_code
_entity_poly.pdbx_strand_id
1 'polypeptide(L)' 'LDYGGPSREFFFLLSRELFNPYYGLFEYSANDTYTVQVSPMSAFVDNQHEWFRFSGRVLGL' A
#
# COMPACT_ATOMS: atom_id res chain seq x y z
N LEU A 1 -28.44 -8.36 0.84
CA LEU A 1 -27.49 -7.86 -0.18
C LEU A 1 -26.18 -7.64 0.54
N ASP A 2 -25.32 -8.66 0.52
CA ASP A 2 -24.07 -8.73 1.26
C ASP A 2 -23.02 -7.78 0.64
N TYR A 3 -23.10 -6.50 1.00
CA TYR A 3 -22.14 -5.49 0.57
C TYR A 3 -20.74 -5.65 1.22
N GLY A 4 -20.55 -6.65 2.09
CA GLY A 4 -19.25 -6.94 2.71
C GLY A 4 -18.26 -7.68 1.80
N GLY A 5 -18.75 -8.46 0.83
CA GLY A 5 -17.93 -9.22 -0.11
C GLY A 5 -17.06 -8.35 -1.04
N PRO A 6 -17.66 -7.49 -1.88
CA PRO A 6 -16.91 -6.69 -2.86
C PRO A 6 -16.02 -5.63 -2.19
N SER A 7 -16.43 -5.12 -1.02
CA SER A 7 -15.65 -4.15 -0.26
C SER A 7 -14.33 -4.76 0.22
N ARG A 8 -14.37 -6.00 0.74
CA ARG A 8 -13.17 -6.71 1.19
C ARG A 8 -12.19 -7.02 0.06
N GLU A 9 -12.69 -7.47 -1.08
CA GLU A 9 -11.85 -7.72 -2.27
C GLU A 9 -11.25 -6.41 -2.81
N PHE A 10 -12.00 -5.30 -2.78
CA PHE A 10 -11.49 -3.99 -3.16
C PHE A 10 -10.33 -3.54 -2.27
N PHE A 11 -10.46 -3.61 -0.94
CA PHE A 11 -9.36 -3.28 -0.03
C PHE A 11 -8.16 -4.24 -0.19
N PHE A 12 -8.41 -5.52 -0.50
CA PHE A 12 -7.36 -6.49 -0.75
C PHE A 12 -6.57 -6.18 -2.03
N LEU A 13 -7.25 -5.89 -3.14
CA LEU A 13 -6.61 -5.51 -4.39
C LEU A 13 -5.88 -4.16 -4.26
N LEU A 14 -6.52 -3.19 -3.61
CA LEU A 14 -5.94 -1.87 -3.40
C LEU A 14 -4.69 -1.95 -2.52
N SER A 15 -4.70 -2.72 -1.42
CA SER A 15 -3.48 -2.91 -0.61
C SER A 15 -2.36 -3.58 -1.40
N ARG A 16 -2.65 -4.54 -2.29
CA ARG A 16 -1.64 -5.13 -3.19
C ARG A 16 -1.05 -4.12 -4.15
N GLU A 17 -1.86 -3.25 -4.74
CA GLU A 17 -1.35 -2.19 -5.62
C GLU A 17 -0.55 -1.15 -4.83
N LEU A 18 -0.99 -0.81 -3.63
CA LEU A 18 -0.36 0.19 -2.78
C LEU A 18 1.02 -0.26 -2.27
N PHE A 19 1.18 -1.55 -1.98
CA PHE A 19 2.46 -2.17 -1.60
C PHE A 19 3.25 -2.71 -2.81
N ASN A 20 2.86 -2.36 -4.03
CA ASN A 20 3.55 -2.84 -5.22
C ASN A 20 4.93 -2.16 -5.34
N PRO A 21 6.04 -2.92 -5.40
CA PRO A 21 7.39 -2.36 -5.50
C PRO A 21 7.61 -1.52 -6.75
N TYR A 22 6.78 -1.68 -7.80
CA TYR A 22 6.83 -0.83 -9.00
C TYR A 22 6.60 0.66 -8.72
N TYR A 23 5.85 1.02 -7.67
CA TYR A 23 5.66 2.42 -7.31
C TYR A 23 6.83 3.01 -6.53
N GLY A 24 7.80 2.19 -6.10
CA GLY A 24 8.96 2.64 -5.32
C GLY A 24 8.63 3.20 -3.94
N LEU A 25 7.38 3.07 -3.48
CA LEU A 25 6.91 3.59 -2.19
C LEU A 25 7.29 2.66 -1.03
N PHE A 26 7.17 1.35 -1.24
CA PHE A 26 7.41 0.32 -0.23
C PHE A 26 8.32 -0.78 -0.77
N GLU A 27 9.18 -1.30 0.09
CA GLU A 27 10.07 -2.43 -0.19
C GLU A 27 9.85 -3.52 0.86
N TYR A 28 10.13 -4.78 0.52
CA TYR A 28 10.08 -5.87 1.48
C TYR A 28 11.23 -5.74 2.49
N SER A 29 10.90 -5.78 3.79
CA SER A 29 11.89 -5.61 4.85
C SER A 29 12.81 -6.83 5.00
N ALA A 30 12.28 -8.02 4.74
CA ALA A 30 13.05 -9.25 4.67
C ALA A 30 12.30 -10.26 3.78
N ASN A 31 13.03 -11.19 3.18
CA ASN A 31 12.49 -12.17 2.23
C ASN A 31 11.54 -13.19 2.88
N ASP A 32 11.63 -13.39 4.20
CA ASP A 32 10.84 -14.35 4.98
C ASP A 32 9.70 -13.70 5.77
N THR A 33 9.73 -12.37 5.90
CA THR A 33 8.72 -11.63 6.65
C THR A 33 7.89 -10.85 5.64
N TYR A 34 6.59 -11.12 5.57
CA TYR A 34 5.61 -10.35 4.80
C TYR A 34 5.39 -8.94 5.37
N THR A 35 6.46 -8.30 5.87
CA THR A 35 6.49 -6.95 6.41
C THR A 35 7.09 -6.04 5.35
N VAL A 36 6.27 -5.10 4.91
CA VAL A 36 6.67 -4.03 4.00
C VAL A 36 7.17 -2.84 4.82
N GLN A 37 8.28 -2.26 4.39
CA GLN A 37 8.85 -1.04 4.95
C GLN A 37 8.84 0.07 3.90
N VAL A 38 8.86 1.32 4.35
CA VAL A 38 8.98 2.46 3.44
C VAL A 38 10.34 2.37 2.76
N SER A 39 10.35 2.34 1.43
CA SER A 39 11.61 2.31 0.69
C SER A 39 12.29 3.67 0.81
N PRO A 40 13.61 3.75 1.06
CA PRO A 40 14.32 5.02 0.97
C PRO A 40 14.26 5.64 -0.44
N MET A 41 13.91 4.83 -1.46
CA MET A 41 13.66 5.30 -2.82
C MET A 41 12.33 6.04 -2.97
N SER A 42 11.41 5.94 -1.99
CA SER A 42 10.15 6.70 -2.00
C SER A 42 10.37 8.21 -2.00
N ALA A 43 11.52 8.68 -1.50
CA ALA A 43 11.89 10.09 -1.53
C ALA A 43 12.07 10.66 -2.94
N PHE A 44 12.31 9.79 -3.92
CA PHE A 44 12.42 10.15 -5.33
C PHE A 44 11.09 10.05 -6.09
N VAL A 45 10.04 9.55 -5.44
CA VAL A 45 8.70 9.45 -6.03
C VAL A 45 8.01 10.80 -5.88
N ASP A 46 7.63 11.38 -7.01
CA ASP A 46 6.80 12.58 -7.04
C ASP A 46 5.47 12.30 -6.29
N ASN A 47 5.03 13.25 -5.47
CA ASN A 47 3.85 13.11 -4.61
C ASN A 47 3.91 12.02 -3.52
N GLN A 48 5.09 11.57 -3.07
CA GLN A 48 5.19 10.56 -1.97
C GLN A 48 4.34 10.89 -0.73
N HIS A 49 4.28 12.16 -0.33
CA HIS A 49 3.50 12.61 0.84
C HIS A 49 1.99 12.39 0.66
N GLU A 50 1.48 12.58 -0.55
CA GLU A 50 0.07 12.34 -0.86
C GLU A 50 -0.23 10.85 -0.91
N TRP A 51 0.69 10.04 -1.44
CA TRP A 51 0.60 8.60 -1.42
C TRP A 51 0.55 8.03 0.00
N PHE A 52 1.42 8.49 0.91
CA PHE A 52 1.36 8.09 2.33
C PHE A 52 0.05 8.53 3.01
N ARG A 53 -0.44 9.74 2.68
CA ARG A 53 -1.72 10.23 3.22
C ARG A 53 -2.91 9.43 2.69
N PHE A 54 -2.90 9.05 1.41
CA PHE A 54 -3.91 8.21 0.80
C PHE A 54 -3.89 6.80 1.41
N SER A 55 -2.71 6.19 1.49
CA SER A 55 -2.46 4.91 2.18
C SER A 55 -3.04 4.89 3.60
N GLY A 56 -2.70 5.89 4.41
CA GLY A 56 -3.19 6.00 5.78
C GLY A 56 -4.72 6.16 5.87
N ARG A 57 -5.34 6.83 4.89
CA ARG A 57 -6.81 6.93 4.82
C ARG A 57 -7.47 5.62 4.42
N VAL A 58 -6.88 4.88 3.47
CA VAL A 58 -7.43 3.60 3.03
C VAL A 58 -7.26 2.51 4.10
N LEU A 59 -6.16 2.52 4.85
CA LEU A 59 -5.96 1.62 5.99
C LEU A 59 -6.80 1.98 7.21
N GLY A 60 -7.25 3.23 7.32
CA GLY A 60 -8.09 3.72 8.42
C GLY A 60 -9.60 3.65 8.16
N LEU A 61 -10.02 3.25 6.95
CA LEU A 61 -11.42 3.02 6.55
C LEU A 61 -11.82 1.56 6.82
#